data_AF-A0A4R4MQ04-F1
#
_entry.id   AF-A0A4R4MQ04-F1
#
_cell.length_a   1.000
_cell.length_b   1.000
_cell.length_c   1.000
_cell.angle_alpha   90.00
_cell.angle_beta   90.00
_cell.angle_gamma   90.00
#
_symmetry.space_group_name_H-M   'P 1'
#
loop_
_entity.id
_entity.type
_entity.pdbx_description
1 polymer ?
#
loop_
_entity_poly.entity_id
_entity_poly.type
_entity_poly.pdbx_seq_one_letter_code
_entity_poly.pdbx_strand_id
1 'polypeptide(L)'
;MTPEGITWDVTGRESSARSFRTLTDEQQQVHEEFRGQVAGSAGPLPYPDFAGPYQEYLVALFGGSAEVVAQLGGTGEGQALMAARNTEAEAAAVREVGDDHDRRA
;
A
#
# COMPACT_ATOMS: atom_id res chain seq x y z
N MET A 1 -23.25 -26.04 12.24
CA MET A 1 -23.63 -24.92 11.34
C MET A 1 -22.81 -23.72 11.73
N THR A 2 -21.75 -23.43 10.99
CA THR A 2 -21.17 -22.08 10.98
C THR A 2 -22.20 -21.15 10.32
N PRO A 3 -22.41 -19.93 10.86
CA PRO A 3 -23.42 -19.03 10.34
C PRO A 3 -23.03 -18.61 8.91
N GLU A 4 -24.04 -18.68 8.04
CA GLU A 4 -24.14 -18.13 6.68
C GLU A 4 -22.89 -17.44 6.10
N GLY A 5 -22.28 -18.09 5.09
CA GLY A 5 -21.86 -17.43 3.85
C GLY A 5 -20.96 -16.19 3.96
N ILE A 6 -19.92 -16.20 4.78
CA ILE A 6 -18.83 -15.24 4.61
C ILE A 6 -18.01 -15.70 3.38
N THR A 7 -18.36 -15.21 2.20
CA THR A 7 -17.50 -15.33 1.03
C THR A 7 -16.43 -14.26 1.17
N TRP A 8 -15.18 -14.66 1.42
CA TRP A 8 -14.09 -13.71 1.47
C TRP A 8 -13.73 -13.28 0.04
N ASP A 9 -13.75 -11.97 -0.23
CA ASP A 9 -13.36 -11.45 -1.54
C ASP A 9 -11.83 -11.44 -1.69
N VAL A 10 -11.24 -12.63 -1.87
CA VAL A 10 -9.80 -12.81 -2.09
C VAL A 10 -9.36 -12.06 -3.34
N THR A 11 -10.07 -12.23 -4.44
CA THR A 11 -9.76 -11.62 -5.74
C THR A 11 -9.77 -10.09 -5.67
N GLY A 12 -10.76 -9.50 -5.00
CA GLY A 12 -10.83 -8.05 -4.79
C GLY A 12 -9.68 -7.53 -3.94
N ARG A 13 -9.27 -8.26 -2.90
CA ARG A 13 -8.10 -7.92 -2.07
C ARG A 13 -6.79 -8.00 -2.84
N GLU A 14 -6.58 -9.04 -3.64
CA GLU A 14 -5.41 -9.15 -4.51
C GLU A 14 -5.35 -8.03 -5.55
N SER A 15 -6.51 -7.71 -6.14
CA SER A 15 -6.64 -6.60 -7.08
C SER A 15 -6.30 -5.27 -6.41
N SER A 16 -6.84 -5.01 -5.22
CA SER A 16 -6.54 -3.83 -4.43
C SER A 16 -5.06 -3.75 -4.06
N ALA A 17 -4.44 -4.87 -3.66
CA ALA A 17 -3.01 -4.92 -3.37
C ALA A 17 -2.13 -4.61 -4.60
N ARG A 18 -2.55 -5.02 -5.80
CA ARG A 18 -1.89 -4.62 -7.06
C ARG A 18 -2.05 -3.12 -7.31
N SER A 19 -3.25 -2.58 -7.16
CA SER A 19 -3.50 -1.14 -7.33
C SER A 19 -2.67 -0.29 -6.36
N PHE A 20 -2.60 -0.66 -5.08
CA PHE A 20 -1.77 0.06 -4.11
C PHE A 20 -0.29 0.01 -4.44
N ARG A 21 0.22 -1.13 -4.94
CA ARG A 21 1.61 -1.21 -5.42
C ARG A 21 1.86 -0.26 -6.59
N THR A 22 0.99 -0.27 -7.60
CA THR A 22 1.09 0.66 -8.72
C THR A 22 1.08 2.12 -8.25
N LEU A 23 0.17 2.49 -7.35
CA LEU A 23 0.13 3.85 -6.78
C LEU A 23 1.38 4.20 -5.97
N THR A 24 1.96 3.22 -5.25
CA THR A 24 3.19 3.41 -4.49
C THR A 24 4.37 3.68 -5.44
N ASP A 25 4.49 2.88 -6.51
CA ASP A 25 5.53 3.03 -7.53
C ASP A 25 5.41 4.39 -8.24
N GLU A 26 4.18 4.77 -8.66
CA GLU A 26 3.91 6.06 -9.30
C GLU A 26 4.26 7.24 -8.36
N GLN A 27 3.85 7.17 -7.08
CA GLN A 27 4.15 8.22 -6.12
C GLN A 27 5.64 8.31 -5.79
N GLN A 28 6.34 7.17 -5.73
CA GLN A 28 7.78 7.13 -5.53
C GLN A 28 8.52 7.76 -6.73
N GLN A 29 8.10 7.43 -7.95
CA GLN A 29 8.66 8.04 -9.16
C GLN A 29 8.50 9.56 -9.15
N VAL A 30 7.29 10.06 -8.86
CA VAL A 30 7.03 11.50 -8.77
C VAL A 30 7.87 12.16 -7.67
N HIS A 31 8.01 11.52 -6.51
CA HIS A 31 8.84 12.00 -5.41
C HIS A 31 10.31 12.16 -5.83
N GLU A 32 10.88 11.13 -6.46
CA GLU A 32 12.28 11.11 -6.90
C GLU A 32 12.53 12.12 -8.03
N GLU A 33 11.65 12.20 -9.02
CA GLU A 33 11.73 13.17 -10.11
C GLU A 33 11.71 14.60 -9.58
N PHE A 34 10.75 14.91 -8.70
CA PHE A 34 10.62 16.24 -8.13
C PHE A 34 11.83 16.60 -7.25
N ARG A 35 12.33 15.64 -6.44
CA ARG A 35 13.55 15.84 -5.66
C ARG A 35 14.76 16.09 -6.55
N GLY A 36 14.88 15.38 -7.66
CA GLY A 36 15.93 15.56 -8.66
C GLY A 36 15.88 16.96 -9.31
N GLN A 37 14.70 17.44 -9.66
CA GLN A 37 14.50 18.79 -10.21
C GLN A 37 14.91 19.89 -9.22
N VAL A 38 14.50 19.76 -7.96
CA VAL A 38 14.85 20.72 -6.91
C VAL A 38 16.36 20.68 -6.61
N ALA A 39 16.97 19.50 -6.52
CA ALA A 39 18.42 19.37 -6.35
C ALA A 39 19.21 19.92 -7.56
N GLY A 40 18.67 19.79 -8.77
CA GLY A 40 19.24 20.37 -9.99
C GLY A 40 19.09 21.89 -10.10
N SER A 41 18.22 22.50 -9.30
CA SER A 41 18.00 23.96 -9.26
C SER A 41 18.97 24.71 -8.34
N ALA A 42 20.12 24.10 -8.02
CA ALA A 42 21.15 24.49 -7.04
C ALA A 42 21.86 25.85 -7.25
N GLY A 43 21.21 26.83 -7.88
CA GLY A 43 21.63 28.23 -7.77
C GLY A 43 21.25 28.80 -6.40
N PRO A 44 22.03 29.74 -5.85
CA PRO A 44 21.58 30.50 -4.68
C PRO A 44 20.25 31.15 -5.00
N LEU A 45 19.29 31.03 -4.08
CA LEU A 45 18.00 31.70 -4.24
C LEU A 45 18.25 33.20 -4.44
N PRO A 46 17.52 33.84 -5.36
CA PRO A 46 17.73 35.25 -5.69
C PRO A 46 17.47 36.19 -4.50
N TYR A 47 16.81 35.69 -3.45
CA TYR A 47 16.46 36.43 -2.25
C TYR A 47 16.90 35.66 -0.99
N PRO A 48 17.97 36.10 -0.30
CA PRO A 48 18.53 35.41 0.87
C PRO A 48 17.53 35.20 2.01
N ASP A 49 16.63 36.17 2.23
CA ASP A 49 15.62 36.12 3.30
C ASP A 49 14.62 34.96 3.14
N PHE A 50 14.45 34.47 1.92
CA PHE A 50 13.55 33.35 1.62
C PHE A 50 14.25 32.00 1.74
N ALA A 51 15.58 31.95 1.91
CA ALA A 51 16.31 30.70 1.91
C ALA A 51 15.90 29.77 3.06
N GLY A 52 15.75 30.31 4.27
CA GLY A 52 15.27 29.54 5.43
C GLY A 52 13.85 28.99 5.22
N PRO A 53 12.84 29.85 5.01
CA PRO A 53 11.46 29.40 4.78
C PRO A 53 11.30 28.44 3.60
N TYR A 54 12.09 28.62 2.53
CA TYR A 54 12.07 27.72 1.38
C TYR A 54 12.64 26.34 1.71
N GLN A 55 13.72 26.27 2.50
CA GLN A 55 14.24 24.99 2.98
C GLN A 55 13.25 24.27 3.90
N GLU A 56 12.60 24.98 4.81
CA GLU A 56 11.55 24.41 5.67
C GLU A 56 10.37 23.87 4.85
N TYR A 57 9.94 24.62 3.84
CA TYR A 57 8.92 24.17 2.89
C TYR A 57 9.32 22.89 2.16
N LEU A 58 10.55 22.82 1.63
CA LEU A 58 11.04 21.64 0.95
C LEU A 58 11.12 20.42 1.89
N VAL A 59 11.60 20.61 3.12
CA VAL A 59 11.64 19.54 4.13
C VAL A 59 10.24 19.00 4.41
N ALA A 60 9.26 19.88 4.63
CA ALA A 60 7.88 19.48 4.87
C ALA A 60 7.26 18.77 3.65
N LEU A 61 7.49 19.29 2.45
CA LEU A 61 6.97 18.74 1.21
C LEU A 61 7.53 17.33 0.93
N PHE A 62 8.85 17.16 1.02
CA PHE A 62 9.47 15.85 0.81
C PHE A 62 9.14 14.86 1.94
N GLY A 63 9.06 15.34 3.18
CA GLY A 63 8.66 14.52 4.33
C GLY A 63 7.24 13.97 4.17
N GLY A 64 6.27 14.82 3.88
CA GLY A 64 4.88 14.41 3.67
C GLY A 64 4.70 13.49 2.46
N SER A 65 5.43 13.75 1.37
CA SER A 65 5.42 12.88 0.20
C SER A 65 5.94 11.46 0.51
N ALA A 66 7.03 11.35 1.29
CA ALA A 66 7.57 10.06 1.73
C ALA A 66 6.59 9.31 2.66
N GLU A 67 5.87 10.03 3.52
CA GLU A 67 4.84 9.44 4.37
C GLU A 67 3.69 8.84 3.56
N VAL A 68 3.24 9.53 2.50
CA VAL A 68 2.20 9.00 1.58
C VAL A 68 2.67 7.71 0.91
N VAL A 69 3.91 7.65 0.40
CA VAL A 69 4.48 6.43 -0.19
C VAL A 69 4.43 5.27 0.82
N ALA A 70 4.85 5.51 2.06
CA ALA A 70 4.84 4.49 3.10
C ALA A 70 3.43 4.00 3.44
N GLN A 71 2.45 4.91 3.54
CA GLN A 71 1.06 4.56 3.83
C GLN A 71 0.41 3.75 2.70
N LEU A 72 0.64 4.11 1.44
CA LEU A 72 0.14 3.37 0.27
C LEU A 72 0.74 1.97 0.22
N GLY A 73 2.05 1.85 0.39
CA GLY A 73 2.77 0.57 0.41
C GLY A 73 2.26 -0.35 1.51
N GLY A 74 2.20 0.16 2.76
CA GLY A 74 1.70 -0.60 3.90
C GLY A 74 0.24 -1.04 3.75
N THR A 75 -0.61 -0.21 3.14
CA THR A 75 -2.01 -0.58 2.84
C THR A 75 -2.07 -1.71 1.80
N GLY A 76 -1.26 -1.63 0.74
CA GLY A 76 -1.16 -2.68 -0.27
C GLY A 76 -0.67 -4.01 0.28
N GLU A 77 0.36 -3.98 1.13
CA GLU A 77 0.85 -5.17 1.86
C GLU A 77 -0.23 -5.77 2.75
N GLY A 78 -0.97 -4.92 3.48
CA GLY A 78 -2.10 -5.35 4.29
C GLY A 78 -3.19 -6.06 3.48
N GLN A 79 -3.50 -5.57 2.28
CA GLN A 79 -4.45 -6.23 1.39
C GLN A 79 -3.94 -7.60 0.91
N ALA A 80 -2.65 -7.70 0.54
CA ALA A 80 -2.04 -8.96 0.14
C ALA A 80 -2.01 -9.99 1.27
N LEU A 81 -1.67 -9.56 2.49
CA LEU A 81 -1.69 -10.42 3.67
C LEU A 81 -3.10 -10.94 3.96
N MET A 82 -4.11 -10.08 3.91
CA MET A 82 -5.49 -10.48 4.14
C MET A 82 -6.01 -11.41 3.05
N ALA A 83 -5.63 -11.21 1.78
CA ALA A 83 -5.95 -12.15 0.71
C ALA A 83 -5.38 -13.54 1.02
N ALA A 84 -4.10 -13.64 1.42
CA ALA A 84 -3.48 -14.91 1.78
C ALA A 84 -4.18 -15.61 2.96
N ARG A 85 -4.52 -14.86 4.01
CA ARG A 85 -5.24 -15.39 5.18
C ARG A 85 -6.63 -15.90 4.82
N ASN A 86 -7.34 -15.19 3.94
CA ASN A 86 -8.64 -15.61 3.48
C ASN A 86 -8.55 -16.90 2.66
N THR A 87 -7.57 -17.02 1.76
CA THR A 87 -7.32 -18.25 0.99
C THR A 87 -7.02 -19.45 1.90
N GLU A 88 -6.20 -19.26 2.94
CA GLU A 88 -5.91 -20.31 3.94
C GLU A 88 -7.20 -20.76 4.67
N ALA A 89 -8.05 -19.80 5.05
CA ALA A 89 -9.29 -20.06 5.76
C ALA A 89 -10.32 -20.79 4.87
N GLU A 90 -10.44 -20.42 3.59
CA GLU A 90 -11.30 -21.12 2.62
C GLU A 90 -10.86 -22.56 2.42
N ALA A 91 -9.55 -22.79 2.25
CA ALA A 91 -9.01 -24.14 2.08
C ALA A 91 -9.23 -25.03 3.32
N ALA A 92 -9.13 -24.45 4.53
CA ALA A 92 -9.40 -25.15 5.77
C ALA A 92 -10.89 -25.52 5.91
N ALA A 93 -11.78 -24.58 5.61
CA ALA A 93 -13.23 -24.82 5.66
C ALA A 93 -13.69 -25.91 4.69
N VAL A 94 -13.13 -25.94 3.46
CA VAL A 94 -13.44 -27.00 2.48
C VAL A 94 -13.01 -28.37 2.97
N ARG A 95 -11.83 -28.49 3.61
CA ARG A 95 -11.37 -29.77 4.18
C ARG A 95 -12.25 -30.26 5.32
N GLU A 96 -12.64 -29.37 6.23
CA GLU A 96 -13.48 -29.71 7.38
C GLU A 96 -14.86 -30.24 6.95
N VAL A 97 -15.45 -29.65 5.91
CA VAL A 97 -16.73 -30.11 5.34
C VAL A 97 -16.60 -31.48 4.66
N GLY A 98 -15.50 -31.73 3.94
CA GLY A 98 -15.23 -33.03 3.32
C GLY A 98 -15.09 -34.14 4.36
N ASP A 99 -14.31 -33.88 5.42
CA ASP A 99 -14.08 -34.84 6.50
C ASP A 99 -15.35 -35.15 7.32
N ASP A 100 -16.27 -34.19 7.50
CA ASP A 100 -17.57 -34.42 8.15
C ASP A 100 -18.53 -35.20 7.26
N HIS A 101 -18.44 -35.07 5.93
CA HIS A 101 -19.25 -35.85 4.99
C HIS A 101 -18.82 -37.33 4.94
N ASP A 102 -17.51 -37.58 4.86
CA ASP A 102 -16.94 -38.95 4.86
C ASP A 102 -17.17 -39.69 6.18
N ARG A 103 -17.29 -38.98 7.33
CA ARG A 103 -17.63 -39.58 8.63
C ARG A 103 -19.10 -39.94 8.79
N ARG A 104 -19.99 -39.41 7.95
CA ARG A 104 -21.44 -39.63 8.02
C ARG A 104 -21.98 -40.59 6.95
N ALA A 105 -21.13 -40.99 6.01
CA ALA A 105 -21.40 -42.02 5.00
C ALA A 105 -21.09 -43.43 5.53
#